data_AF-A0A6B3C9P9-F1
#
_entry.id   AF-A0A6B3C9P9-F1
#
_cell.length_a   1.000
_cell.length_b   1.000
_cell.length_c   1.000
_cell.angle_alpha   90.00
_cell.angle_beta   90.00
_cell.angle_gamma   90.00
#
_symmetry.space_group_name_H-M   'P 1'
#
loop_
_entity.id
_entity.type
_entity.pdbx_description
1 polymer ?
#
loop_
_entity_poly.entity_id
_entity_poly.type
_entity_poly.pdbx_seq_one_letter_code
_entity_poly.pdbx_strand_id
1 'polypeptide(L)'
;FSTGSIRDAALPIPGIDLEGSYGAADFVSWYDGHPDVPRTWPLEAQHVAVLGAGNVALDVARILAKHADDLLPTEVPANVYDILKTSPVTDVHVFARRGPAQAKFSPLELRELGHVPDVDTIVYPEDFEFDEG
;
A
#
# COMPACT_ATOMS: atom_id res chain seq x y z
N PHE A 1 -8.37 2.99 -29.30
CA PHE A 1 -7.22 2.54 -28.48
C PHE A 1 -7.73 2.24 -27.07
N SER A 2 -7.29 1.13 -26.48
CA SER A 2 -7.72 0.61 -25.18
C SER A 2 -6.52 0.08 -24.40
N THR A 3 -5.50 0.92 -24.23
CA THR A 3 -4.16 0.54 -23.75
C THR A 3 -3.94 0.73 -22.24
N GLY A 4 -4.94 1.22 -21.50
CA GLY A 4 -4.83 1.46 -20.06
C GLY A 4 -3.87 2.60 -19.68
N SER A 5 -3.50 2.65 -18.39
CA SER A 5 -2.50 3.56 -17.82
C SER A 5 -1.55 2.77 -16.94
N ILE A 6 -0.27 2.78 -17.28
CA ILE A 6 0.79 2.02 -16.58
C ILE A 6 1.63 2.90 -15.64
N ARG A 7 1.35 4.20 -15.56
CA ARG A 7 2.15 5.15 -14.78
C ARG A 7 1.32 5.78 -13.68
N ASP A 8 1.98 6.01 -12.55
CA ASP A 8 1.46 6.83 -11.47
C ASP A 8 1.32 8.30 -11.87
N ALA A 9 0.44 9.01 -11.17
CA ALA A 9 0.37 10.46 -11.23
C ALA A 9 1.56 11.06 -10.45
N ALA A 10 2.30 11.97 -11.07
CA ALA A 10 3.42 12.64 -10.42
C ALA A 10 2.95 13.49 -9.22
N LEU A 11 3.70 13.43 -8.11
CA LEU A 11 3.47 14.26 -6.93
C LEU A 11 4.59 15.32 -6.84
N PRO A 12 4.30 16.61 -7.10
CA PRO A 12 5.33 17.65 -7.19
C PRO A 12 5.73 18.15 -5.80
N ILE A 13 6.43 17.32 -5.03
CA ILE A 13 6.96 17.66 -3.71
C ILE A 13 8.48 17.50 -3.67
N PRO A 14 9.21 18.30 -2.87
CA PRO A 14 10.63 18.09 -2.65
C PRO A 14 10.91 16.69 -2.11
N GLY A 15 11.89 16.00 -2.70
CA GLY A 15 12.30 14.66 -2.27
C GLY A 15 11.53 13.49 -2.90
N ILE A 16 10.59 13.74 -3.83
CA ILE A 16 9.82 12.67 -4.49
C ILE A 16 10.70 11.66 -5.28
N ASP A 17 11.88 12.09 -5.73
CA ASP A 17 12.82 11.25 -6.48
C ASP A 17 13.94 10.64 -5.60
N LEU A 18 13.83 10.74 -4.27
CA LEU A 18 14.81 10.12 -3.36
C LEU A 18 14.68 8.59 -3.37
N GLU A 19 15.78 7.91 -3.06
CA GLU A 19 15.76 6.47 -2.78
C GLU A 19 14.75 6.16 -1.66
N GLY A 20 13.94 5.11 -1.85
CA GLY A 20 12.83 4.79 -0.96
C GLY A 20 11.48 5.42 -1.34
N SER A 21 11.46 6.33 -2.31
CA SER A 21 10.22 6.92 -2.86
C SER A 21 9.83 6.22 -4.16
N TYR A 22 8.65 5.59 -4.18
CA TYR A 22 8.19 4.77 -5.30
C TYR A 22 6.74 5.06 -5.68
N GLY A 23 6.42 4.83 -6.95
CA GLY A 23 5.05 4.81 -7.44
C GLY A 23 4.29 3.59 -6.93
N ALA A 24 2.99 3.74 -6.66
CA ALA A 24 2.18 2.61 -6.22
C ALA A 24 2.01 1.59 -7.34
N ALA A 25 1.92 2.03 -8.61
CA ALA A 25 1.85 1.12 -9.76
C ALA A 25 3.10 0.24 -9.89
N ASP A 26 4.28 0.74 -9.52
CA ASP A 26 5.52 -0.05 -9.53
C ASP A 26 5.48 -1.16 -8.49
N PHE A 27 5.04 -0.84 -7.26
CA PHE A 27 4.87 -1.83 -6.18
C PHE A 27 3.82 -2.89 -6.54
N VAL A 28 2.67 -2.46 -7.07
CA VAL A 28 1.61 -3.34 -7.56
C VAL A 28 2.11 -4.27 -8.65
N SER A 29 2.78 -3.72 -9.65
CA SER A 29 3.35 -4.51 -10.75
C SER A 29 4.35 -5.55 -10.23
N TRP A 30 5.14 -5.21 -9.21
CA TRP A 30 6.08 -6.14 -8.58
C TRP A 30 5.35 -7.28 -7.85
N TYR A 31 4.42 -6.98 -6.95
CA TYR A 31 3.77 -8.04 -6.16
C TYR A 31 2.83 -8.92 -7.00
N ASP A 32 2.25 -8.37 -8.07
CA ASP A 32 1.47 -9.13 -9.07
C ASP A 32 2.36 -9.91 -10.04
N GLY A 33 3.69 -9.75 -9.95
CA GLY A 33 4.66 -10.52 -10.73
C GLY A 33 4.71 -10.16 -12.21
N HIS A 34 4.42 -8.90 -12.57
CA HIS A 34 4.44 -8.40 -13.94
C HIS A 34 5.81 -8.71 -14.59
N PRO A 35 5.84 -9.26 -15.83
CA PRO A 35 7.08 -9.76 -16.44
C PRO A 35 8.09 -8.64 -16.78
N ASP A 36 7.60 -7.41 -16.98
CA ASP A 36 8.43 -6.28 -17.39
C ASP A 36 9.03 -5.48 -16.21
N VAL A 37 8.80 -5.89 -14.96
CA VAL A 37 9.39 -5.23 -13.78
C VAL A 37 10.37 -6.16 -13.04
N PRO A 38 11.31 -5.61 -12.24
CA PRO A 38 12.23 -6.43 -11.46
C PRO A 38 11.50 -7.44 -10.56
N ARG A 39 12.10 -8.61 -10.35
CA ARG A 39 11.56 -9.63 -9.41
C ARG A 39 11.84 -9.30 -7.94
N THR A 40 12.67 -8.30 -7.66
CA THR A 40 13.06 -7.89 -6.30
C THR A 40 12.47 -6.53 -5.97
N TRP A 41 12.18 -6.32 -4.68
CA TRP A 41 11.79 -5.02 -4.14
C TRP A 41 12.66 -4.69 -2.91
N PRO A 42 13.17 -3.45 -2.78
CA PRO A 42 14.03 -3.05 -1.67
C PRO A 42 13.21 -2.79 -0.39
N LEU A 43 12.62 -3.85 0.16
CA LEU A 43 11.79 -3.78 1.37
C LEU A 43 12.65 -3.82 2.64
N GLU A 44 13.36 -2.73 2.91
CA GLU A 44 14.30 -2.64 4.05
C GLU A 44 13.79 -1.75 5.19
N ALA A 45 12.74 -0.96 4.94
CA ALA A 45 12.21 -0.01 5.90
C ALA A 45 11.26 -0.66 6.91
N GLN A 46 11.31 -0.22 8.18
CA GLN A 46 10.35 -0.61 9.21
C GLN A 46 9.04 0.21 9.14
N HIS A 47 9.14 1.47 8.71
CA HIS A 47 8.02 2.39 8.61
C HIS A 47 7.80 2.78 7.16
N VAL A 48 6.57 2.60 6.65
CA VAL A 48 6.21 2.92 5.27
C VAL A 48 5.08 3.94 5.24
N ALA A 49 5.24 4.99 4.45
CA ALA A 49 4.20 5.98 4.19
C ALA A 49 3.55 5.71 2.83
N VAL A 50 2.22 5.56 2.81
CA VAL A 50 1.42 5.42 1.59
C VAL A 50 0.59 6.68 1.40
N LEU A 51 0.83 7.40 0.30
CA LEU A 51 0.13 8.66 0.01
C LEU A 51 -1.05 8.39 -0.92
N GLY A 52 -2.28 8.40 -0.38
CA GLY A 52 -3.49 8.20 -1.16
C GLY A 52 -4.66 7.67 -0.34
N ALA A 53 -5.87 7.92 -0.84
CA ALA A 53 -7.12 7.50 -0.20
C ALA A 53 -8.02 6.71 -1.16
N GLY A 54 -7.43 5.94 -2.09
CA GLY A 54 -8.15 5.07 -3.01
C GLY A 54 -7.74 3.61 -2.83
N ASN A 55 -8.41 2.70 -3.54
CA ASN A 55 -8.22 1.25 -3.36
C ASN A 55 -6.76 0.82 -3.52
N VAL A 56 -6.03 1.38 -4.49
CA VAL A 56 -4.61 1.06 -4.70
C VAL A 56 -3.76 1.36 -3.46
N ALA A 57 -4.00 2.48 -2.77
CA ALA A 57 -3.28 2.79 -1.54
C ALA A 57 -3.58 1.76 -0.44
N LEU A 58 -4.82 1.29 -0.37
CA LEU A 58 -5.25 0.28 0.57
C LEU A 58 -4.72 -1.12 0.22
N ASP A 59 -4.58 -1.44 -1.07
CA ASP A 59 -3.96 -2.68 -1.53
C ASP A 59 -2.47 -2.72 -1.17
N VAL A 60 -1.75 -1.63 -1.41
CA VAL A 60 -0.35 -1.49 -0.96
C VAL A 60 -0.27 -1.67 0.56
N ALA A 61 -1.14 -1.00 1.32
CA ALA A 61 -1.14 -1.14 2.78
C ALA A 61 -1.45 -2.57 3.23
N ARG A 62 -2.40 -3.26 2.58
CA ARG A 62 -2.75 -4.66 2.85
C ARG A 62 -1.61 -5.61 2.58
N ILE A 63 -0.90 -5.46 1.46
CA ILE A 63 0.24 -6.31 1.12
C ILE A 63 1.39 -6.11 2.13
N LEU A 64 1.64 -4.88 2.55
CA LEU A 64 2.68 -4.57 3.52
C LEU A 64 2.33 -5.00 4.96
N ALA A 65 1.06 -4.99 5.33
CA ALA A 65 0.60 -5.31 6.69
C ALA A 65 0.27 -6.80 6.90
N LYS A 66 -0.04 -7.56 5.84
CA LYS A 66 -0.37 -8.99 5.96
C LYS A 66 0.86 -9.83 6.27
N HIS A 67 0.65 -10.88 7.07
CA HIS A 67 1.65 -11.94 7.19
C HIS A 67 1.82 -12.64 5.85
N ALA A 68 3.07 -12.89 5.44
CA ALA A 68 3.34 -13.57 4.17
C ALA A 68 2.62 -14.92 4.04
N ASP A 69 2.46 -15.64 5.15
CA ASP A 69 1.77 -16.94 5.19
C ASP A 69 0.28 -16.84 4.87
N ASP A 70 -0.36 -15.70 5.18
CA ASP A 70 -1.77 -15.44 4.84
C ASP A 70 -1.98 -15.28 3.33
N LEU A 71 -0.90 -15.09 2.57
CA LEU A 71 -0.92 -14.98 1.10
C LEU A 71 -0.74 -16.32 0.40
N LEU A 72 -0.30 -17.38 1.10
CA LEU A 72 -0.07 -18.71 0.50
C LEU A 72 -1.30 -19.35 -0.16
N PRO A 73 -2.56 -19.09 0.27
CA PRO A 73 -3.74 -19.56 -0.45
C PRO A 73 -4.02 -18.84 -1.77
N THR A 74 -3.30 -17.74 -2.06
CA THR A 74 -3.45 -16.93 -3.27
C THR A 74 -2.42 -17.33 -4.33
N GLU A 75 -2.40 -16.64 -5.47
CA GLU A 75 -1.40 -16.82 -6.54
C GLU A 75 -0.13 -15.98 -6.31
N VAL A 76 0.20 -15.66 -5.05
CA VAL A 76 1.37 -14.85 -4.71
C VAL A 76 2.66 -15.44 -5.32
N PRO A 77 3.46 -14.66 -6.06
CA PRO A 77 4.72 -15.15 -6.60
C PRO A 77 5.70 -15.52 -5.49
N ALA A 78 6.48 -16.59 -5.67
CA ALA A 78 7.43 -17.07 -4.66
C ALA A 78 8.43 -15.99 -4.21
N ASN A 79 8.97 -15.20 -5.15
CA ASN A 79 9.88 -14.09 -4.83
C ASN A 79 9.22 -12.99 -3.97
N VAL A 80 7.90 -12.79 -4.12
CA VAL A 80 7.14 -11.81 -3.33
C VAL A 80 6.93 -12.37 -1.92
N TYR A 81 6.52 -13.63 -1.81
CA TYR A 81 6.40 -14.33 -0.53
C TYR A 81 7.71 -14.28 0.26
N ASP A 82 8.84 -14.64 -0.34
CA ASP A 82 10.14 -14.69 0.33
C ASP A 82 10.58 -13.30 0.86
N ILE A 83 10.32 -12.24 0.08
CA ILE A 83 10.61 -10.85 0.50
C ILE A 83 9.68 -10.43 1.63
N LEU A 84 8.36 -10.66 1.51
CA LEU A 84 7.41 -10.31 2.56
C LEU A 84 7.65 -11.09 3.85
N LYS A 85 8.10 -12.35 3.77
CA LYS A 85 8.40 -13.20 4.93
C LYS A 85 9.55 -12.67 5.78
N THR A 86 10.47 -11.93 5.16
CA THR A 86 11.63 -11.32 5.80
C THR A 86 11.48 -9.81 5.99
N SER A 87 10.29 -9.27 5.68
CA SER A 87 9.97 -7.85 5.77
C SER A 87 10.22 -7.33 7.19
N PRO A 88 10.97 -6.23 7.35
CA PRO A 88 11.13 -5.56 8.64
C PRO A 88 9.97 -4.59 8.94
N VAL A 89 8.99 -4.43 8.03
CA VAL A 89 7.88 -3.48 8.18
C VAL A 89 7.07 -3.80 9.44
N THR A 90 6.89 -2.79 10.29
CA THR A 90 6.03 -2.84 11.48
C THR A 90 4.87 -1.85 11.38
N ASP A 91 5.08 -0.73 10.68
CA ASP A 91 4.10 0.35 10.62
C ASP A 91 3.86 0.79 9.17
N VAL A 92 2.59 0.83 8.79
CA VAL A 92 2.14 1.36 7.50
C VAL A 92 1.20 2.53 7.75
N HIS A 93 1.65 3.73 7.39
CA HIS A 93 0.90 4.96 7.56
C HIS A 93 0.25 5.37 6.25
N VAL A 94 -1.09 5.39 6.21
CA VAL A 94 -1.85 5.80 5.03
C VAL A 94 -2.28 7.26 5.19
N PHE A 95 -1.80 8.13 4.31
CA PHE A 95 -2.07 9.56 4.34
C PHE A 95 -3.08 9.95 3.25
N ALA A 96 -4.15 10.59 3.68
CA ALA A 96 -5.15 11.19 2.80
C ALA A 96 -5.07 12.72 2.88
N ARG A 97 -5.21 13.40 1.74
CA ARG A 97 -5.24 14.88 1.69
C ARG A 97 -6.58 15.51 2.11
N ARG A 98 -7.60 14.70 2.38
CA ARG A 98 -8.97 15.09 2.73
C ARG A 98 -9.49 14.11 3.77
N GLY A 99 -10.55 14.50 4.46
CA GLY A 99 -11.18 13.69 5.49
C GLY A 99 -11.78 12.36 5.03
N PRO A 100 -12.25 11.54 5.98
CA PRO A 100 -12.78 10.19 5.74
C PRO A 100 -13.99 10.17 4.80
N ALA A 101 -14.80 11.24 4.80
CA ALA A 101 -15.97 11.35 3.93
C ALA A 101 -15.61 11.40 2.43
N GLN A 102 -14.36 11.77 2.10
CA GLN A 102 -13.85 11.85 0.73
C GLN A 102 -12.94 10.68 0.36
N ALA A 103 -12.75 9.71 1.27
CA ALA A 103 -12.04 8.47 0.97
C ALA A 103 -12.78 7.69 -0.12
N LYS A 104 -12.01 7.13 -1.05
CA LYS A 104 -12.54 6.38 -2.20
C LYS A 104 -12.48 4.87 -1.99
N PHE A 105 -11.76 4.39 -0.99
CA PHE A 105 -11.77 2.98 -0.60
C PHE A 105 -13.09 2.61 0.07
N SER A 106 -13.46 1.34 -0.05
CA SER A 106 -14.69 0.84 0.56
C SER A 106 -14.48 0.51 2.05
N PRO A 107 -15.51 0.67 2.91
CA PRO A 107 -15.43 0.25 4.31
C PRO A 107 -15.13 -1.25 4.48
N LEU A 108 -15.47 -2.08 3.49
CA LEU A 108 -15.21 -3.52 3.53
C LEU A 108 -13.71 -3.81 3.46
N GLU A 109 -12.99 -3.16 2.56
CA GLU A 109 -11.54 -3.35 2.38
C GLU A 109 -10.77 -2.91 3.64
N LEU A 110 -11.18 -1.84 4.32
CA LEU A 110 -10.61 -1.44 5.61
C LEU A 110 -10.92 -2.46 6.71
N ARG A 111 -12.12 -3.02 6.74
CA ARG A 111 -12.52 -4.02 7.74
C ARG A 111 -11.67 -5.28 7.65
N GLU A 112 -11.19 -5.64 6.46
CA GLU A 112 -10.30 -6.79 6.29
C GLU A 112 -8.95 -6.63 7.01
N LEU A 113 -8.40 -5.41 7.07
CA LEU A 113 -7.17 -5.13 7.82
C LEU A 113 -7.36 -5.38 9.32
N GLY A 114 -8.52 -5.01 9.86
CA GLY A 114 -8.85 -5.23 11.28
C GLY A 114 -9.04 -6.70 11.70
N HIS A 115 -8.96 -7.64 10.77
CA HIS A 115 -9.02 -9.08 11.05
C HIS A 115 -7.67 -9.79 10.87
N VAL A 116 -6.61 -9.07 10.51
CA VAL A 116 -5.26 -9.65 10.41
C VAL A 116 -4.73 -9.89 11.84
N PRO A 117 -4.31 -11.12 12.19
CA PRO A 117 -3.76 -11.39 13.51
C PRO A 117 -2.53 -10.51 13.80
N ASP A 118 -2.41 -10.01 15.03
CA ASP A 118 -1.28 -9.19 15.49
C ASP A 118 -1.06 -7.88 14.71
N VAL A 119 -2.10 -7.37 14.03
CA VAL A 119 -2.10 -6.07 13.35
C VAL A 119 -3.22 -5.20 13.89
N ASP A 120 -2.86 -4.03 14.40
CA ASP A 120 -3.81 -3.02 14.87
C ASP A 120 -4.08 -1.99 13.78
N THR A 121 -5.37 -1.77 13.47
CA THR A 121 -5.78 -0.65 12.61
C THR A 121 -6.07 0.57 13.49
N ILE A 122 -5.19 1.58 13.42
CA ILE A 122 -5.30 2.80 14.21
C ILE A 122 -5.86 3.92 13.33
N VAL A 123 -6.95 4.55 13.80
CA VAL A 123 -7.50 5.77 13.20
C VAL A 123 -7.69 6.77 14.34
N TYR A 124 -7.10 7.96 14.22
CA TYR A 124 -7.17 8.93 15.28
C TYR A 124 -8.54 9.64 15.29
N PRO A 125 -9.15 9.88 16.47
CA PRO A 125 -10.43 10.57 16.56
C PRO A 125 -10.43 11.96 15.90
N GLU A 126 -9.30 12.69 15.98
CA GLU A 126 -9.12 13.98 15.32
C GLU A 126 -9.25 13.90 13.78
N ASP A 127 -8.99 12.74 13.17
CA ASP A 127 -9.14 12.55 11.72
C ASP A 127 -10.61 12.44 11.28
N PHE A 128 -11.57 12.35 12.23
CA PHE A 128 -13.01 12.39 11.94
C PHE A 128 -13.60 13.79 12.00
N GLU A 129 -12.82 14.82 12.31
CA GLU A 129 -13.29 16.19 12.20
C GLU A 129 -13.59 16.50 10.72
N PHE A 130 -14.84 16.86 10.44
CA PHE A 130 -15.25 17.18 9.08
C PHE A 130 -14.52 18.44 8.62
N ASP A 131 -13.65 18.29 7.63
CA ASP A 131 -13.04 19.43 6.95
C ASP A 131 -14.15 20.26 6.26
N GLU A 132 -14.23 21.55 6.57
CA GLU A 132 -15.12 22.50 5.87
C GLU A 132 -14.54 22.68 4.45
N GLY A 133 -14.95 21.78 3.54
CA GLY A 133 -14.31 21.58 2.23
C GLY A 133 -14.07 22.80 1.35
#